data_AF-A0A9E3CB93-F1
#
_entry.id   AF-A0A9E3CB93-F1
#
_cell.length_a   1.000
_cell.length_b   1.000
_cell.length_c   1.000
_cell.angle_alpha   90.00
_cell.angle_beta   90.00
_cell.angle_gamma   90.00
#
_symmetry.space_group_name_H-M   'P 1'
#
loop_
_entity.id
_entity.type
_entity.pdbx_description
1 polymer ?
#
loop_
_entity_poly.entity_id
_entity_poly.type
_entity_poly.pdbx_seq_one_letter_code
_entity_poly.pdbx_strand_id
1 'polypeptide(L)'
;RVVLGILERDGVRLLGGDPATADAARTRIDAIEAKLALLADQFVADTITGDQLTRATAPLREQLDAERVRLSAAQPDAGLADYVGPTAAAAWAKADVETRKHIIRAIGMRITINRVGAGNGREYDPESVTIAAA
;
A
#
# COMPACT_ATOMS: atom_id res chain seq x y z
N ARG A 1 -14.27 -3.40 9.50
CA ARG A 1 -13.28 -2.67 8.66
C ARG A 1 -11.91 -2.49 9.34
N VAL A 2 -11.66 -3.10 10.51
CA VAL A 2 -10.41 -2.90 11.26
C VAL A 2 -9.16 -3.36 10.49
N VAL A 3 -9.22 -4.52 9.83
CA VAL A 3 -8.08 -5.08 9.08
C VAL A 3 -7.62 -4.16 7.94
N LEU A 4 -8.56 -3.61 7.16
CA LEU A 4 -8.25 -2.72 6.04
C LEU A 4 -7.57 -1.43 6.51
N GLY A 5 -8.08 -0.79 7.56
CA GLY A 5 -7.46 0.42 8.11
C GLY A 5 -6.05 0.18 8.65
N ILE A 6 -5.78 -1.02 9.20
CA ILE A 6 -4.45 -1.42 9.65
C ILE A 6 -3.52 -1.65 8.45
N LEU A 7 -4.00 -2.32 7.40
CA LEU A 7 -3.20 -2.58 6.19
C LEU A 7 -2.88 -1.30 5.41
N GLU A 8 -3.82 -0.36 5.35
CA GLU A 8 -3.63 0.95 4.72
C GLU A 8 -2.60 1.80 5.46
N ARG A 9 -2.61 1.79 6.80
CA ARG A 9 -1.73 2.64 7.63
C ARG A 9 -0.40 1.99 7.99
N ASP A 10 -0.45 0.77 8.50
CA ASP A 10 0.67 0.08 9.14
C ASP A 10 1.10 -1.17 8.38
N GLY A 11 0.44 -1.52 7.27
CA GLY A 11 0.65 -2.76 6.53
C GLY A 11 2.09 -2.95 6.05
N VAL A 12 2.76 -1.87 5.61
CA VAL A 12 4.18 -1.94 5.19
C VAL A 12 5.04 -2.47 6.34
N ARG A 13 4.91 -1.90 7.54
CA ARG A 13 5.66 -2.35 8.73
C ARG A 13 5.26 -3.76 9.16
N LEU A 14 3.96 -4.04 9.22
CA LEU A 14 3.43 -5.29 9.76
C LEU A 14 3.73 -6.50 8.87
N LEU A 15 3.94 -6.27 7.57
CA LEU A 15 4.30 -7.31 6.61
C LEU A 15 5.81 -7.33 6.30
N GLY A 16 6.64 -6.65 7.11
CA GLY A 16 8.10 -6.74 7.07
C GLY A 16 8.83 -5.74 6.18
N GLY A 17 8.14 -4.73 5.64
CA GLY A 17 8.73 -3.62 4.89
C GLY A 17 9.17 -2.44 5.78
N ASP A 18 9.79 -1.44 5.14
CA ASP A 18 10.23 -0.19 5.76
C ASP A 18 9.27 0.97 5.39
N PRO A 19 8.34 1.35 6.27
CA PRO A 19 7.35 2.39 5.97
C PRO A 19 7.99 3.77 5.76
N ALA A 20 9.07 4.10 6.49
CA ALA A 20 9.70 5.40 6.39
C ALA A 20 10.39 5.57 5.04
N THR A 21 11.08 4.52 4.57
CA THR A 21 11.69 4.52 3.25
C THR A 21 10.65 4.47 2.14
N ALA A 22 9.55 3.73 2.31
CA ALA A 22 8.45 3.68 1.35
C ALA A 22 7.76 5.04 1.18
N ASP A 23 7.44 5.73 2.29
CA ASP A 23 6.81 7.05 2.25
C ASP A 23 7.73 8.11 1.65
N ALA A 24 9.02 8.06 1.99
CA ALA A 24 10.02 8.96 1.41
C ALA A 24 10.17 8.74 -0.10
N ALA A 25 10.22 7.49 -0.56
CA ALA A 25 10.30 7.15 -1.99
C ALA A 25 9.04 7.60 -2.73
N ARG A 26 7.84 7.38 -2.16
CA ARG A 26 6.56 7.84 -2.75
C ARG A 26 6.49 9.36 -2.86
N THR A 27 6.87 10.08 -1.80
CA THR A 27 6.94 11.55 -1.83
C THR A 27 7.86 12.06 -2.94
N ARG A 28 9.00 11.39 -3.16
CA ARG A 28 9.94 11.75 -4.23
C ARG A 28 9.40 11.43 -5.62
N ILE A 29 8.75 10.28 -5.80
CA ILE A 29 8.07 9.93 -7.05
C ILE A 29 7.04 11.01 -7.40
N ASP A 30 6.16 11.37 -6.48
CA ASP A 30 5.11 12.38 -6.69
C ASP A 30 5.73 13.75 -7.07
N ALA A 31 6.82 14.14 -6.41
CA ALA A 31 7.54 15.37 -6.73
C ALA A 31 8.20 15.36 -8.11
N ILE A 32 8.72 14.21 -8.57
CA ILE A 32 9.30 14.06 -9.91
C ILE A 32 8.19 14.08 -10.98
N GLU A 33 7.10 13.36 -10.74
CA GLU A 33 5.94 13.33 -11.65
C GLU A 33 5.31 14.72 -11.80
N ALA A 34 5.23 15.50 -10.72
CA ALA A 34 4.78 16.90 -10.78
C ALA A 34 5.71 17.78 -11.65
N LYS A 35 7.03 17.58 -11.59
CA LYS A 35 7.97 18.29 -12.46
C LYS A 35 7.82 17.88 -13.92
N LEU A 36 7.63 16.59 -14.19
CA LEU A 36 7.39 16.09 -15.55
C LEU A 36 6.10 16.66 -16.13
N ALA A 37 5.02 16.75 -15.33
CA ALA A 37 3.78 17.39 -15.72
C ALA A 37 3.98 18.87 -16.07
N LEU A 38 4.69 19.63 -15.21
CA LEU A 38 5.00 21.03 -15.48
C LEU A 38 5.80 21.23 -16.78
N LEU A 39 6.78 20.36 -17.05
CA LEU A 39 7.54 20.41 -18.30
C LEU A 39 6.66 20.12 -19.52
N ALA A 40 5.70 19.19 -19.40
CA ALA A 40 4.73 18.92 -20.45
C ALA A 40 3.84 20.14 -20.72
N ASP A 41 3.36 20.81 -19.67
CA ASP A 41 2.56 22.03 -19.80
C ASP A 41 3.36 23.16 -20.48
N GLN A 42 4.64 23.34 -20.10
CA GLN A 42 5.53 24.31 -20.74
C GLN A 42 5.79 24.02 -22.21
N PHE A 43 5.87 22.74 -22.59
CA PHE A 43 6.02 22.33 -23.99
C PHE A 43 4.75 22.63 -24.79
N VAL A 44 3.56 22.34 -24.24
CA VAL A 44 2.28 22.66 -24.88
C VAL A 44 2.09 24.17 -25.03
N ALA A 45 2.62 24.96 -24.10
CA ALA A 45 2.61 26.42 -24.17
C ALA A 45 3.72 27.02 -25.07
N ASP A 46 4.42 26.19 -25.86
CA ASP A 46 5.56 26.57 -26.71
C ASP A 46 6.66 27.37 -25.97
N THR A 47 6.74 27.22 -24.64
CA THR A 47 7.74 27.90 -23.79
C THR A 47 9.10 27.21 -23.88
N ILE A 48 9.10 25.90 -24.15
CA ILE A 48 10.29 25.08 -24.37
C ILE A 48 10.17 24.31 -25.68
N THR A 49 11.31 24.01 -26.30
CA THR A 49 11.37 23.16 -27.50
C THR A 49 11.36 21.67 -27.15
N GLY A 50 11.11 20.81 -28.14
CA GLY A 50 11.18 19.36 -27.97
C GLY A 50 12.57 18.86 -27.53
N ASP A 51 13.64 19.49 -28.01
CA ASP A 51 15.01 19.17 -27.60
C ASP A 51 15.25 19.53 -26.13
N GLN A 52 14.74 20.69 -25.69
CA GLN A 52 14.82 21.11 -24.28
C GLN A 52 14.01 20.17 -23.37
N LEU A 53 12.80 19.77 -23.79
CA LEU A 53 11.99 18.80 -23.07
C LEU A 53 12.70 17.44 -22.96
N THR A 54 13.27 16.94 -24.05
CA THR A 54 13.99 15.66 -24.06
C THR A 54 15.18 15.69 -23.12
N ARG A 55 15.97 16.77 -23.16
CA ARG A 55 17.15 16.94 -22.30
C ARG A 55 16.78 17.08 -20.82
N ALA A 56 15.69 17.78 -20.51
CA ALA A 56 15.24 17.99 -19.14
C ALA A 56 14.58 16.74 -18.54
N THR A 57 13.84 15.96 -19.33
CA THR A 57 13.10 14.78 -18.85
C THR A 57 13.99 13.54 -18.70
N ALA A 58 15.08 13.42 -19.46
CA ALA A 58 16.00 12.28 -19.37
C ALA A 58 16.49 11.98 -17.94
N PRO A 59 17.11 12.93 -17.20
CA PRO A 59 17.55 12.67 -15.83
C PRO A 59 16.39 12.46 -14.84
N LEU A 60 15.22 13.07 -15.10
CA LEU A 60 14.05 12.89 -14.24
C LEU A 60 13.47 11.49 -14.36
N ARG A 61 13.47 10.90 -15.56
CA ARG A 61 13.04 9.52 -15.78
C ARG A 61 13.96 8.52 -15.07
N GLU A 62 15.27 8.73 -15.14
CA GLU A 62 16.24 7.90 -14.42
C GLU A 62 16.03 7.97 -12.89
N GLN A 63 15.82 9.18 -12.35
CA GLN A 63 15.49 9.36 -10.94
C GLN A 63 14.17 8.68 -10.56
N LEU A 64 13.15 8.77 -11.43
CA LEU A 64 11.86 8.13 -11.22
C LEU A 64 12.01 6.61 -11.14
N ASP A 65 12.78 6.01 -12.04
CA ASP A 65 13.03 4.57 -12.05
C ASP A 65 13.80 4.13 -10.80
N ALA A 66 14.81 4.90 -10.38
CA ALA A 66 15.56 4.64 -9.15
C ALA A 66 14.68 4.70 -7.89
N GLU A 67 13.81 5.71 -7.78
CA GLU A 67 12.90 5.83 -6.62
C GLU A 67 11.79 4.76 -6.67
N ARG A 68 11.37 4.29 -7.84
CA ARG A 68 10.46 3.14 -7.98
C ARG A 68 11.10 1.84 -7.50
N VAL A 69 12.36 1.60 -7.86
CA VAL A 69 13.13 0.46 -7.33
C VAL A 69 13.27 0.56 -5.82
N ARG A 70 13.57 1.76 -5.30
CA ARG A 70 13.65 2.00 -3.86
C ARG A 70 12.33 1.76 -3.14
N LEU A 71 11.21 2.22 -3.70
CA LEU A 71 9.88 1.98 -3.17
C LEU A 71 9.57 0.48 -3.13
N SER A 72 9.85 -0.24 -4.22
CA SER A 72 9.64 -1.69 -4.28
C SER A 72 10.50 -2.44 -3.26
N ALA A 73 11.74 -2.02 -3.03
CA ALA A 73 12.62 -2.63 -2.04
C ALA A 73 12.21 -2.35 -0.59
N ALA A 74 11.50 -1.24 -0.36
CA ALA A 74 10.96 -0.88 0.95
C ALA A 74 9.59 -1.49 1.24
N GLN A 75 8.94 -2.09 0.25
CA GLN A 75 7.67 -2.77 0.42
C GLN A 75 7.84 -4.19 1.01
N PRO A 76 6.75 -4.76 1.56
CA PRO A 76 6.70 -6.17 1.93
C PRO A 76 7.00 -7.09 0.75
N ASP A 77 7.20 -8.39 1.03
CA ASP A 77 7.34 -9.43 0.01
C ASP A 77 6.34 -9.25 -1.14
N ALA A 78 6.76 -9.56 -2.37
CA ALA A 78 5.99 -9.24 -3.59
C ALA A 78 4.55 -9.80 -3.60
N GLY A 79 4.28 -10.90 -2.89
CA GLY A 79 2.92 -11.45 -2.73
C GLY A 79 2.01 -10.67 -1.76
N LEU A 80 2.59 -9.77 -0.96
CA LEU A 80 1.93 -9.00 0.09
C LEU A 80 1.90 -7.49 -0.19
N ALA A 81 2.71 -7.01 -1.13
CA ALA A 81 2.81 -5.61 -1.56
C ALA A 81 1.48 -5.01 -2.02
N ASP A 82 0.61 -5.78 -2.70
CA ASP A 82 -0.69 -5.30 -3.16
C ASP A 82 -1.68 -5.04 -2.02
N TYR A 83 -1.41 -5.62 -0.84
CA TYR A 83 -2.26 -5.54 0.35
C TYR A 83 -1.88 -4.40 1.29
N VAL A 84 -0.97 -3.51 0.89
CA VAL A 84 -0.57 -2.35 1.69
C VAL A 84 -0.87 -1.03 0.98
N GLY A 85 -1.19 0.01 1.77
CA GLY A 85 -1.47 1.35 1.25
C GLY A 85 -2.79 1.47 0.47
N PRO A 86 -2.93 2.43 -0.46
CA PRO A 86 -4.21 2.80 -1.06
C PRO A 86 -4.91 1.71 -1.88
N THR A 87 -4.15 0.73 -2.41
CA THR A 87 -4.68 -0.39 -3.20
C THR A 87 -5.16 -1.56 -2.35
N ALA A 88 -4.87 -1.55 -1.04
CA ALA A 88 -5.16 -2.65 -0.12
C ALA A 88 -6.64 -3.06 -0.14
N ALA A 89 -7.56 -2.09 -0.19
CA ALA A 89 -9.00 -2.36 -0.24
C ALA A 89 -9.41 -3.14 -1.49
N ALA A 90 -8.87 -2.78 -2.66
CA ALA A 90 -9.17 -3.45 -3.92
C ALA A 90 -8.55 -4.85 -3.98
N ALA A 91 -7.32 -5.00 -3.50
CA ALA A 91 -6.65 -6.30 -3.41
C ALA A 91 -7.37 -7.24 -2.43
N TRP A 92 -7.72 -6.74 -1.24
CA TRP A 92 -8.45 -7.49 -0.22
C TRP A 92 -9.81 -8.00 -0.73
N ALA A 93 -10.54 -7.17 -1.48
CA ALA A 93 -11.84 -7.56 -2.06
C ALA A 93 -11.71 -8.73 -3.04
N LYS A 94 -10.63 -8.78 -3.82
CA LYS A 94 -10.34 -9.85 -4.79
C LYS A 94 -9.70 -11.09 -4.18
N ALA A 95 -9.06 -10.96 -3.02
CA ALA A 95 -8.39 -12.06 -2.34
C ALA A 95 -9.35 -13.16 -1.91
N ASP A 96 -8.92 -14.40 -2.06
CA ASP A 96 -9.60 -15.56 -1.52
C ASP A 96 -9.49 -15.65 0.01
N VAL A 97 -10.26 -16.55 0.60
CA VAL A 97 -10.34 -16.70 2.06
C VAL A 97 -8.99 -17.14 2.65
N GLU A 98 -8.22 -17.96 1.95
CA GLU A 98 -6.92 -18.43 2.42
C GLU A 98 -5.86 -17.30 2.42
N THR A 99 -5.84 -16.45 1.39
CA THR A 99 -4.97 -15.28 1.36
C THR A 99 -5.33 -14.30 2.47
N ARG A 100 -6.62 -14.05 2.71
CA ARG A 100 -7.06 -13.20 3.84
C ARG A 100 -6.63 -13.77 5.19
N LYS A 101 -6.75 -15.10 5.40
CA LYS A 101 -6.26 -15.76 6.62
C LYS A 101 -4.75 -15.63 6.77
N HIS A 102 -4.01 -15.79 5.68
CA HIS A 102 -2.55 -15.66 5.68
C HIS A 102 -2.14 -14.24 6.08
N ILE A 103 -2.76 -13.22 5.50
CA ILE A 103 -2.51 -11.81 5.83
C ILE A 103 -2.83 -11.52 7.30
N ILE A 104 -3.97 -12.01 7.82
CA ILE A 104 -4.36 -11.83 9.24
C ILE A 104 -3.32 -12.44 10.19
N ARG A 105 -2.75 -13.60 9.82
CA ARG A 105 -1.66 -14.22 10.59
C ARG A 105 -0.36 -13.43 10.48
N ALA A 106 -0.02 -12.95 9.29
CA ALA A 106 1.20 -12.18 9.04
C ALA A 106 1.23 -10.88 9.84
N ILE A 107 0.09 -10.17 9.96
CA ILE A 107 -0.03 -8.96 10.79
C ILE A 107 -0.13 -9.26 12.31
N GLY A 108 -0.02 -10.52 12.73
CA GLY A 108 0.00 -10.91 14.14
C GLY A 108 -1.34 -10.78 14.87
N MET A 109 -2.46 -10.62 14.14
CA MET A 109 -3.76 -10.42 14.77
C MET A 109 -4.33 -11.75 15.29
N ARG A 110 -4.75 -11.76 16.56
CA ARG A 110 -5.39 -12.91 17.18
C ARG A 110 -6.89 -12.69 17.26
N ILE A 111 -7.65 -13.57 16.61
CA ILE A 111 -9.11 -13.61 16.70
C ILE A 111 -9.47 -14.74 17.67
N THR A 112 -10.06 -14.38 18.80
CA THR A 112 -10.57 -15.32 19.81
C THR A 112 -12.08 -15.37 19.70
N ILE A 113 -12.63 -16.56 19.42
CA ILE A 113 -14.07 -16.80 19.50
C ILE A 113 -14.37 -17.27 20.92
N ASN A 114 -14.99 -16.40 21.70
CA ASN A 114 -15.47 -16.68 23.04
C ASN A 114 -16.65 -17.66 22.97
N ARG A 115 -16.82 -18.42 24.05
CA ARG A 115 -17.90 -19.41 24.15
C ARG A 115 -19.25 -18.70 24.13
N VAL A 116 -20.03 -18.94 23.08
CA VAL A 116 -21.44 -18.51 23.01
C VAL A 116 -22.23 -19.35 24.04
N GLY A 117 -22.98 -18.70 24.92
CA GLY A 117 -23.75 -19.38 25.98
C GLY A 117 -24.73 -20.43 25.44
N ALA A 118 -25.02 -21.46 26.23
CA ALA A 118 -25.93 -22.55 25.85
C ALA A 118 -27.34 -22.00 25.58
N GLY A 119 -27.69 -21.85 24.31
CA GLY A 119 -28.96 -21.26 23.85
C GLY A 119 -28.82 -20.33 22.64
N ASN A 120 -27.65 -19.68 22.47
CA ASN A 120 -27.43 -18.66 21.43
C ASN A 120 -26.60 -19.18 20.23
N GLY A 121 -26.32 -20.47 20.14
CA GLY A 121 -25.47 -21.05 19.08
C GLY A 121 -26.04 -21.00 17.65
N ARG A 122 -27.28 -20.50 17.47
CA ARG A 122 -27.94 -20.39 16.16
C ARG A 122 -27.85 -19.00 15.53
N GLU A 123 -27.51 -17.98 16.31
CA GLU A 123 -27.47 -16.59 15.85
C GLU A 123 -26.05 -16.04 16.04
N TYR A 124 -25.55 -15.30 15.04
CA TYR A 124 -24.21 -14.72 15.10
C TYR A 124 -24.18 -13.63 16.16
N ASP A 125 -23.44 -13.88 17.25
CA ASP A 125 -23.21 -12.92 18.32
C ASP A 125 -21.86 -12.20 18.10
N PRO A 126 -21.86 -10.90 17.72
CA PRO A 126 -20.63 -10.16 17.52
C PRO A 126 -19.81 -9.98 18.81
N GLU A 127 -20.42 -10.02 20.01
CA GLU A 127 -19.70 -9.93 21.29
C GLU A 127 -18.94 -11.22 21.62
N SER A 128 -19.31 -12.33 20.98
CA SER A 128 -18.58 -13.60 21.06
C SER A 128 -17.24 -13.57 20.32
N VAL A 129 -16.91 -12.49 19.59
CA VAL A 129 -15.65 -12.36 18.85
C VAL A 129 -14.78 -11.27 19.46
N THR A 130 -13.68 -11.66 20.07
CA THR A 130 -12.63 -10.72 20.52
C THR A 130 -11.51 -10.69 19.50
N ILE A 131 -11.18 -9.49 19.02
CA ILE A 131 -10.05 -9.25 18.12
C ILE A 131 -8.98 -8.51 18.91
N ALA A 132 -7.81 -9.13 19.06
CA ALA A 132 -6.63 -8.49 19.63
C ALA A 132 -5.59 -8.27 18.52
N ALA A 133 -5.17 -7.03 18.33
CA ALA A 133 -3.96 -6.72 17.58
C ALA A 133 -2.75 -6.95 18.51
N ALA A 134 -1.66 -7.50 17.96
CA ALA A 134 -0.39 -7.62 18.69
C ALA A 134 0.26 -6.25 18.90
#